data_AF-A0A7C6TZU1-F1
#
_entry.id   AF-A0A7C6TZU1-F1
#
_cell.length_a   1.000
_cell.length_b   1.000
_cell.length_c   1.000
_cell.angle_alpha   90.00
_cell.angle_beta   90.00
_cell.angle_gamma   90.00
#
_symmetry.space_group_name_H-M   'P 1'
#
loop_
_entity.id
_entity.type
_entity.pdbx_description
1 polymer ?
#
loop_
_entity_poly.entity_id
_entity_poly.type
_entity_poly.pdbx_seq_one_letter_code
_entity_poly.pdbx_strand_id
1 'polypeptide(L)'
;MTRLFGTDGVRGKANRELTPQMAFDLGKAGAFYLSKGEAGSFFVIGKDTRLSGDMLEGALIAGINSVGGDVIRAGVITTPGIACVTKELGATGGVMISASHNPFDDNGIKFFNSGGFKLDDAEEEEIEALYFNSLQGLPCPVGDCVGSEKRVANPAELYLSFLKKAAGTSFTGMRVVLDCANGAAYRLAPRLFRELGARVEV
;
A
#
# COMPACT_ATOMS: atom_id res chain seq x y z
N MET A 1 23.47 -14.04 0.02
CA MET A 1 22.87 -12.87 -0.67
C MET A 1 22.25 -11.99 0.39
N THR A 2 22.26 -10.67 0.23
CA THR A 2 21.62 -9.76 1.20
C THR A 2 20.10 -9.82 0.99
N ARG A 3 19.34 -10.16 2.05
CA ARG A 3 17.87 -10.19 2.05
C ARG A 3 17.32 -8.78 1.74
N LEU A 4 16.30 -8.66 0.89
CA LEU A 4 15.63 -7.39 0.53
C LEU A 4 14.58 -7.01 1.58
N PHE A 5 13.75 -7.96 1.98
CA PHE A 5 12.72 -7.80 2.98
C PHE A 5 13.36 -7.81 4.37
N GLY A 6 13.23 -6.68 5.06
CA GLY A 6 13.55 -6.59 6.47
C GLY A 6 12.38 -7.07 7.33
N THR A 7 12.36 -6.66 8.60
CA THR A 7 11.29 -7.03 9.54
C THR A 7 9.89 -6.51 9.18
N ASP A 8 9.79 -5.59 8.23
CA ASP A 8 8.52 -4.95 7.88
C ASP A 8 8.61 -4.34 6.46
N GLY A 9 8.77 -5.23 5.47
CA GLY A 9 8.92 -4.90 4.06
C GLY A 9 10.34 -4.50 3.65
N VAL A 10 10.48 -4.05 2.41
CA VAL A 10 11.73 -3.52 1.87
C VAL A 10 11.86 -2.05 2.27
N ARG A 11 12.96 -1.63 2.88
CA ARG A 11 13.20 -0.25 3.33
C ARG A 11 14.58 0.24 2.95
N GLY A 12 14.71 1.55 2.83
CA GLY A 12 16.00 2.22 2.68
C GLY A 12 15.83 3.68 2.28
N LYS A 13 16.95 4.38 2.14
CA LYS A 13 16.97 5.75 1.62
C LYS A 13 16.39 5.80 0.23
N ALA A 14 15.32 6.57 0.07
CA ALA A 14 14.62 6.70 -1.20
C ALA A 14 15.55 7.27 -2.27
N ASN A 15 15.46 6.73 -3.48
CA ASN A 15 16.29 7.09 -4.63
C ASN A 15 17.80 6.78 -4.49
N ARG A 16 18.19 5.99 -3.49
CA ARG A 16 19.57 5.49 -3.33
C ARG A 16 19.61 4.00 -3.06
N GLU A 17 18.98 3.58 -1.97
CA GLU A 17 18.87 2.17 -1.57
C GLU A 17 17.56 1.59 -2.06
N LEU A 18 16.46 2.32 -1.84
CA LEU A 18 15.15 2.03 -2.41
C LEU A 18 14.93 2.88 -3.66
N THR A 19 15.30 2.32 -4.80
CA THR A 19 15.26 3.00 -6.10
C THR A 19 13.90 2.82 -6.81
N PRO A 20 13.52 3.70 -7.76
CA PRO A 20 12.34 3.47 -8.59
C PRO A 20 12.45 2.17 -9.41
N GLN A 21 13.64 1.77 -9.86
CA GLN A 21 13.84 0.49 -10.54
C GLN A 21 13.48 -0.69 -9.63
N MET A 22 13.98 -0.67 -8.38
CA MET A 22 13.63 -1.69 -7.40
C MET A 22 12.13 -1.71 -7.11
N ALA A 23 11.48 -0.55 -7.00
CA ALA A 23 10.03 -0.46 -6.79
C ALA A 23 9.23 -1.05 -7.98
N PHE A 24 9.66 -0.80 -9.21
CA PHE A 24 9.08 -1.42 -10.41
C PHE A 24 9.21 -2.95 -10.37
N ASP A 25 10.42 -3.44 -10.11
CA ASP A 25 10.72 -4.87 -10.08
C ASP A 25 9.96 -5.60 -8.96
N LEU A 26 9.86 -4.98 -7.77
CA LEU A 26 9.04 -5.48 -6.67
C LEU A 26 7.55 -5.48 -7.01
N GLY A 27 7.05 -4.44 -7.67
CA GLY A 27 5.66 -4.39 -8.13
C GLY A 27 5.35 -5.53 -9.10
N LYS A 28 6.27 -5.79 -10.03
CA LYS A 28 6.16 -6.88 -11.00
C LYS A 28 6.19 -8.26 -10.33
N ALA A 29 7.18 -8.52 -9.47
CA ALA A 29 7.33 -9.77 -8.74
C ALA A 29 6.15 -10.04 -7.79
N GLY A 30 5.79 -9.05 -6.97
CA GLY A 30 4.71 -9.16 -6.00
C GLY A 30 3.35 -9.37 -6.66
N ALA A 31 3.06 -8.66 -7.75
CA ALA A 31 1.81 -8.86 -8.49
C ALA A 31 1.73 -10.26 -9.09
N PHE A 32 2.81 -10.74 -9.71
CA PHE A 32 2.83 -12.08 -10.28
C PHE A 32 2.64 -13.16 -9.20
N TYR A 33 3.36 -13.05 -8.08
CA TYR A 33 3.24 -13.98 -6.96
C TYR A 33 1.81 -14.03 -6.40
N LEU A 34 1.26 -12.86 -6.03
CA LEU A 34 -0.04 -12.76 -5.37
C LEU A 34 -1.21 -13.12 -6.29
N SER A 35 -1.10 -12.82 -7.59
CA SER A 35 -2.11 -13.22 -8.58
C SER A 35 -1.96 -14.67 -9.04
N LYS A 36 -0.83 -15.33 -8.75
CA LYS A 36 -0.46 -16.65 -9.31
C LYS A 36 -0.51 -16.67 -10.85
N GLY A 37 -0.34 -15.52 -11.49
CA GLY A 37 -0.47 -15.35 -12.95
C GLY A 37 -1.91 -15.38 -13.48
N GLU A 38 -2.92 -15.31 -12.61
CA GLU A 38 -4.32 -15.25 -13.02
C GLU A 38 -4.71 -13.87 -13.59
N ALA A 39 -5.49 -13.89 -14.66
CA ALA A 39 -6.04 -12.68 -15.28
C ALA A 39 -7.12 -12.03 -14.39
N GLY A 40 -7.32 -10.72 -14.57
CA GLY A 40 -8.34 -9.97 -13.82
C GLY A 40 -7.97 -9.68 -12.37
N SER A 41 -6.69 -9.82 -12.00
CA SER A 41 -6.18 -9.42 -10.69
C SER A 41 -6.12 -7.90 -10.56
N PHE A 42 -6.34 -7.39 -9.36
CA PHE A 42 -6.18 -5.97 -9.08
C PHE A 42 -5.63 -5.72 -7.69
N PHE A 43 -4.87 -4.63 -7.56
CA PHE A 43 -4.11 -4.29 -6.37
C PHE A 43 -4.49 -2.90 -5.85
N VAL A 44 -4.45 -2.71 -4.53
CA VAL A 44 -4.66 -1.40 -3.91
C VAL A 44 -3.33 -0.84 -3.42
N ILE A 45 -2.97 0.35 -3.89
CA ILE A 45 -1.73 1.03 -3.46
C ILE A 45 -2.05 2.26 -2.63
N GLY A 46 -1.40 2.39 -1.47
CA GLY A 46 -1.44 3.58 -0.64
C GLY A 46 -0.05 4.02 -0.23
N LYS A 47 0.03 5.24 0.30
CA LYS A 47 1.28 5.83 0.76
C LYS A 47 1.08 6.73 1.96
N ASP A 48 2.17 7.04 2.65
CA ASP A 48 2.21 8.16 3.58
C ASP A 48 2.51 9.49 2.85
N THR A 49 2.90 10.51 3.60
CA THR A 49 3.10 11.89 3.13
C THR A 49 4.51 12.16 2.62
N ARG A 50 5.39 11.16 2.53
CA ARG A 50 6.77 11.34 2.06
C ARG A 50 6.80 11.78 0.60
N LEU A 51 7.66 12.75 0.30
CA LEU A 51 7.85 13.29 -1.06
C LEU A 51 8.22 12.19 -2.07
N SER A 52 9.06 11.24 -1.67
CA SER A 52 9.47 10.10 -2.51
C SER A 52 8.33 9.12 -2.83
N GLY A 53 7.18 9.25 -2.16
CA GLY A 53 6.03 8.38 -2.35
C GLY A 53 5.44 8.45 -3.76
N ASP A 54 5.38 9.62 -4.40
CA ASP A 54 4.90 9.75 -5.80
C ASP A 54 5.77 8.97 -6.79
N MET A 55 7.10 9.08 -6.64
CA MET A 55 8.07 8.40 -7.49
C MET A 55 7.95 6.88 -7.36
N LEU A 56 7.92 6.37 -6.12
CA LEU A 56 7.82 4.93 -5.86
C LEU A 56 6.45 4.37 -6.25
N GLU A 57 5.37 5.13 -6.03
CA GLU A 57 4.01 4.75 -6.44
C GLU A 57 3.92 4.57 -7.96
N GLY A 58 4.44 5.53 -8.74
CA GLY A 58 4.44 5.42 -10.20
C GLY A 58 5.21 4.20 -10.70
N ALA A 59 6.37 3.90 -10.11
CA ALA A 59 7.16 2.73 -10.45
C ALA A 59 6.44 1.41 -10.11
N LEU A 60 5.86 1.31 -8.91
CA LEU A 60 5.07 0.14 -8.49
C LEU A 60 3.88 -0.10 -9.42
N ILE A 61 3.12 0.95 -9.76
CA ILE A 61 1.99 0.86 -10.69
C ILE A 61 2.46 0.31 -12.03
N ALA A 62 3.55 0.84 -12.58
CA ALA A 62 4.09 0.36 -13.85
C ALA A 62 4.51 -1.11 -13.78
N GLY A 63 5.15 -1.55 -12.69
CA GLY A 63 5.54 -2.94 -12.48
C GLY A 63 4.34 -3.89 -12.46
N ILE A 64 3.32 -3.56 -11.68
CA ILE A 64 2.07 -4.34 -11.54
C ILE A 64 1.33 -4.42 -12.88
N ASN A 65 1.14 -3.28 -13.56
CA ASN A 65 0.46 -3.22 -14.85
C ASN A 65 1.21 -4.04 -15.93
N SER A 66 2.55 -4.11 -15.84
CA SER A 66 3.38 -4.83 -16.81
C SER A 66 3.20 -6.35 -16.78
N VAL A 67 2.57 -6.92 -15.75
CA VAL A 67 2.20 -8.34 -15.65
C VAL A 67 0.68 -8.57 -15.75
N GLY A 68 -0.09 -7.53 -16.12
CA GLY A 68 -1.53 -7.64 -16.35
C GLY A 68 -2.40 -7.36 -15.12
N GLY A 69 -1.81 -6.98 -13.98
CA GLY A 69 -2.57 -6.59 -12.79
C GLY A 69 -3.11 -5.17 -12.92
N ASP A 70 -4.37 -4.95 -12.59
CA ASP A 70 -4.95 -3.61 -12.48
C ASP A 70 -4.58 -2.95 -11.14
N VAL A 71 -4.60 -1.61 -11.07
CA VAL A 71 -4.28 -0.89 -9.83
C VAL A 71 -5.34 0.14 -9.45
N ILE A 72 -5.71 0.15 -8.17
CA ILE A 72 -6.51 1.20 -7.54
C ILE A 72 -5.61 1.99 -6.59
N ARG A 73 -5.56 3.31 -6.75
CA ARG A 73 -4.83 4.20 -5.85
C ARG A 73 -5.72 4.65 -4.70
N ALA A 74 -5.32 4.35 -3.47
CA ALA A 74 -5.95 4.85 -2.25
C ALA A 74 -5.42 6.25 -1.85
N GLY A 75 -4.32 6.70 -2.47
CA GLY A 75 -3.68 7.97 -2.15
C GLY A 75 -2.99 7.93 -0.78
N VAL A 76 -3.03 9.06 -0.07
CA VAL A 76 -2.49 9.12 1.30
C VAL A 76 -3.44 8.46 2.27
N ILE A 77 -3.02 7.35 2.85
CA ILE A 77 -3.81 6.51 3.76
C ILE A 77 -2.88 5.81 4.75
N THR A 78 -3.38 5.46 5.93
CA THR A 78 -2.58 4.72 6.91
C THR A 78 -2.33 3.28 6.45
N THR A 79 -1.22 2.68 6.90
CA THR A 79 -0.92 1.25 6.68
C THR A 79 -2.10 0.32 7.04
N PRO A 80 -2.77 0.42 8.21
CA PRO A 80 -3.97 -0.37 8.49
C PRO A 80 -5.15 -0.04 7.58
N GLY A 81 -5.22 1.19 7.06
CA GLY A 81 -6.21 1.56 6.06
C GLY A 81 -6.02 0.78 4.76
N ILE A 82 -4.78 0.54 4.31
CA ILE A 82 -4.52 -0.32 3.15
C ILE A 82 -4.92 -1.76 3.39
N ALA A 83 -4.57 -2.34 4.54
CA ALA A 83 -5.01 -3.68 4.91
C ALA A 83 -6.54 -3.81 4.88
N CYS A 84 -7.25 -2.84 5.47
CA CYS A 84 -8.71 -2.81 5.48
C CYS A 84 -9.30 -2.68 4.08
N VAL A 85 -8.86 -1.70 3.29
CA VAL A 85 -9.39 -1.44 1.95
C VAL A 85 -9.12 -2.61 1.00
N THR A 86 -7.94 -3.25 1.10
CA THR A 86 -7.59 -4.44 0.32
C THR A 86 -8.63 -5.54 0.54
N LYS A 87 -8.96 -5.82 1.79
CA LYS A 87 -9.96 -6.83 2.17
C LYS A 87 -11.38 -6.41 1.77
N GLU A 88 -11.80 -5.18 2.06
CA GLU A 88 -13.16 -4.69 1.79
C GLU A 88 -13.48 -4.62 0.30
N LEU A 89 -12.48 -4.35 -0.54
CA LEU A 89 -12.65 -4.37 -2.01
C LEU A 89 -12.54 -5.77 -2.62
N GLY A 90 -12.04 -6.76 -1.88
CA GLY A 90 -11.72 -8.08 -2.43
C GLY A 90 -10.54 -8.04 -3.41
N ALA A 91 -9.57 -7.16 -3.16
CA ALA A 91 -8.38 -7.04 -4.00
C ALA A 91 -7.49 -8.27 -3.91
N THR A 92 -6.72 -8.54 -4.97
CA THR A 92 -5.72 -9.61 -5.00
C THR A 92 -4.63 -9.37 -3.95
N GLY A 93 -4.27 -8.10 -3.73
CA GLY A 93 -3.34 -7.69 -2.70
C GLY A 93 -3.29 -6.18 -2.50
N GLY A 94 -2.60 -5.78 -1.44
CA GLY A 94 -2.38 -4.38 -1.08
C GLY A 94 -0.90 -4.03 -1.03
N VAL A 95 -0.56 -2.78 -1.33
CA VAL A 95 0.81 -2.27 -1.19
C VAL A 95 0.79 -0.95 -0.42
N MET A 96 1.61 -0.85 0.62
CA MET A 96 1.80 0.38 1.37
C MET A 96 3.23 0.92 1.16
N ILE A 97 3.31 2.19 0.75
CA ILE A 97 4.57 2.92 0.57
C ILE A 97 4.80 3.81 1.80
N SER A 98 5.66 3.35 2.72
CA SER A 98 6.01 4.09 3.93
C SER A 98 7.18 3.44 4.68
N ALA A 99 8.06 4.27 5.24
CA ALA A 99 9.04 3.86 6.27
C ALA A 99 8.55 4.09 7.72
N SER A 100 7.24 4.27 7.93
CA SER A 100 6.64 4.48 9.25
C SER A 100 7.24 5.69 9.98
N HIS A 101 7.90 5.49 11.12
CA HIS A 101 8.48 6.52 11.97
C HIS A 101 9.88 6.99 11.55
N ASN A 102 10.48 6.39 10.51
CA ASN A 102 11.81 6.76 10.05
C ASN A 102 11.87 8.22 9.56
N PRO A 103 13.06 8.86 9.54
CA PRO A 103 13.27 10.17 8.91
C PRO A 103 12.79 10.22 7.44
N PHE A 104 12.45 11.41 6.94
CA PHE A 104 11.74 11.58 5.66
C PHE A 104 12.51 11.11 4.41
N ASP A 105 13.83 10.98 4.49
CA ASP A 105 14.70 10.49 3.41
C ASP A 105 14.61 8.97 3.23
N ASP A 106 14.14 8.24 4.25
CA ASP A 106 13.81 6.82 4.14
C ASP A 106 12.42 6.62 3.51
N ASN A 107 12.24 5.52 2.80
CA ASN A 107 10.91 5.01 2.45
C ASN A 107 10.90 3.48 2.47
N GLY A 108 9.74 2.87 2.23
CA GLY A 108 9.60 1.42 2.24
C GLY A 108 8.39 0.93 1.45
N ILE A 109 8.39 -0.35 1.10
CA ILE A 109 7.32 -1.03 0.37
C ILE A 109 6.91 -2.27 1.18
N LYS A 110 5.62 -2.39 1.47
CA LYS A 110 5.03 -3.51 2.22
C LYS A 110 3.86 -4.10 1.46
N PHE A 111 3.83 -5.42 1.32
CA PHE A 111 2.76 -6.14 0.67
C PHE A 111 1.76 -6.70 1.68
N PHE A 112 0.52 -6.81 1.23
CA PHE A 112 -0.58 -7.44 1.93
C PHE A 112 -1.26 -8.44 1.00
N ASN A 113 -1.62 -9.61 1.52
CA ASN A 113 -2.44 -10.57 0.77
C ASN A 113 -3.90 -10.12 0.68
N SER A 114 -4.73 -10.88 -0.05
CA SER A 114 -6.15 -10.59 -0.23
C SER A 114 -6.96 -10.54 1.07
N GLY A 115 -6.47 -11.17 2.14
CA GLY A 115 -7.05 -11.09 3.48
C GLY A 115 -6.75 -9.79 4.23
N GLY A 116 -5.88 -8.94 3.67
CA GLY A 116 -5.38 -7.74 4.34
C GLY A 116 -4.28 -8.03 5.38
N PHE A 117 -3.75 -9.25 5.42
CA PHE A 117 -2.61 -9.59 6.28
C PHE A 117 -1.31 -9.28 5.57
N LYS A 118 -0.26 -8.99 6.35
CA LYS A 118 1.09 -8.94 5.81
C LYS A 118 1.49 -10.32 5.32
N LEU A 119 2.38 -10.33 4.34
CA LEU A 119 3.01 -11.56 3.87
C LEU A 119 3.87 -12.18 4.99
N ASP A 120 3.87 -13.50 5.08
CA ASP A 120 4.81 -14.20 5.95
C ASP A 120 6.21 -14.30 5.31
N ASP A 121 7.19 -14.76 6.09
CA ASP A 121 8.58 -14.86 5.63
C ASP A 121 8.72 -15.74 4.37
N ALA A 122 7.93 -16.82 4.24
CA ALA A 122 8.00 -17.70 3.09
C ALA A 122 7.42 -17.04 1.84
N GLU A 123 6.31 -16.30 1.98
CA GLU A 123 5.75 -15.49 0.90
C GLU A 123 6.72 -14.38 0.45
N GLU A 124 7.42 -13.72 1.38
CA GLU A 124 8.44 -12.72 1.07
C GLU A 124 9.65 -13.35 0.34
N GLU A 125 10.12 -14.51 0.79
CA GLU A 125 11.23 -15.24 0.16
C GLU A 125 10.93 -15.63 -1.30
N GLU A 126 9.69 -16.00 -1.63
CA GLU A 126 9.28 -16.27 -3.00
C GLU A 126 9.34 -15.01 -3.89
N ILE A 127 8.91 -13.86 -3.37
CA ILE A 127 9.01 -12.58 -4.10
C ILE A 127 10.49 -12.20 -4.29
N GLU A 128 11.34 -12.41 -3.28
CA GLU A 128 12.78 -12.19 -3.41
C GLU A 128 13.41 -13.10 -4.46
N ALA A 129 13.02 -14.38 -4.50
CA ALA A 129 13.53 -15.33 -5.47
C ALA A 129 13.22 -14.87 -6.91
N LEU A 130 12.01 -14.37 -7.16
CA LEU A 130 11.64 -13.79 -8.46
C LEU A 130 12.51 -12.57 -8.79
N TYR A 131 12.70 -11.66 -7.82
CA TYR A 131 13.53 -10.47 -7.99
C TYR A 131 14.98 -10.82 -8.32
N PHE A 132 15.61 -11.71 -7.53
CA PHE A 132 17.02 -12.09 -7.72
C PHE A 132 17.23 -12.94 -8.97
N ASN A 133 16.21 -13.65 -9.44
CA ASN A 133 16.22 -14.32 -10.74
C ASN A 133 16.00 -13.33 -11.91
N SER A 134 16.19 -12.02 -11.69
CA SER A 134 16.03 -10.97 -12.70
C SER A 134 14.66 -10.99 -13.40
N LEU A 135 13.63 -11.43 -12.67
CA LEU A 135 12.25 -11.53 -13.17
C LEU A 135 12.13 -12.39 -14.46
N GLN A 136 13.06 -13.32 -14.66
CA GLN A 136 13.00 -14.22 -15.82
C GLN A 136 11.77 -15.13 -15.73
N GLY A 137 11.09 -15.27 -16.87
CA GLY A 137 9.89 -16.12 -16.98
C GLY A 137 8.58 -15.46 -16.55
N LEU A 138 8.61 -14.24 -15.99
CA LEU A 138 7.38 -13.50 -15.73
C LEU A 138 6.74 -13.05 -17.04
N PRO A 139 5.39 -13.04 -17.11
CA PRO A 139 4.68 -12.64 -18.31
C PRO A 139 4.94 -11.16 -18.64
N CYS A 140 4.91 -10.85 -19.93
CA CYS A 140 4.92 -9.50 -20.47
C CYS A 140 3.72 -9.37 -21.43
N PRO A 141 2.48 -9.32 -20.91
CA PRO A 141 1.30 -9.16 -21.74
C PRO A 141 1.37 -7.92 -22.62
N VAL A 142 0.66 -7.99 -23.75
CA VAL A 142 0.55 -6.91 -24.75
C VAL A 142 -0.92 -6.67 -25.08
N GLY A 143 -1.22 -5.51 -25.66
CA GLY A 143 -2.58 -5.15 -26.04
C GLY A 143 -3.53 -5.12 -24.84
N ASP A 144 -4.70 -5.74 -24.99
CA ASP A 144 -5.79 -5.68 -24.00
C ASP A 144 -5.50 -6.47 -22.71
N CYS A 145 -4.38 -7.21 -22.65
CA CYS A 145 -3.93 -7.93 -21.47
C CYS A 145 -3.00 -7.10 -20.56
N VAL A 146 -2.63 -5.88 -20.97
CA VAL A 146 -1.83 -4.98 -20.12
C VAL A 146 -2.73 -4.42 -19.01
N GLY A 147 -2.23 -4.45 -17.77
CA GLY A 147 -2.94 -3.91 -16.63
C GLY A 147 -3.09 -2.39 -16.69
N SER A 148 -4.06 -1.86 -15.96
CA SER A 148 -4.41 -0.44 -16.01
C SER A 148 -4.75 0.13 -14.64
N GLU A 149 -4.60 1.44 -14.51
CA GLU A 149 -5.10 2.15 -13.33
C GLU A 149 -6.64 2.25 -13.41
N LYS A 150 -7.33 1.74 -12.38
CA LYS A 150 -8.77 1.87 -12.19
C LYS A 150 -9.08 2.95 -11.17
N ARG A 151 -10.12 3.72 -11.44
CA ARG A 151 -10.62 4.74 -10.51
C ARG A 151 -11.75 4.16 -9.67
N VAL A 152 -11.55 4.15 -8.35
CA VAL A 152 -12.61 3.91 -7.38
C VAL A 152 -12.80 5.18 -6.57
N ALA A 153 -14.06 5.55 -6.35
CA ALA A 153 -14.38 6.73 -5.56
C ALA A 153 -14.01 6.51 -4.09
N ASN A 154 -13.08 7.34 -3.60
CA ASN A 154 -12.68 7.48 -2.20
C ASN A 154 -12.47 6.16 -1.41
N PRO A 155 -11.42 5.37 -1.71
CA PRO A 155 -11.11 4.15 -0.96
C PRO A 155 -10.98 4.38 0.56
N ALA A 156 -10.52 5.57 0.98
CA ALA A 156 -10.44 5.96 2.38
C ALA A 156 -11.80 5.99 3.12
N GLU A 157 -12.93 6.16 2.43
CA GLU A 157 -14.26 6.11 3.06
C GLU A 157 -14.62 4.74 3.59
N LEU A 158 -14.17 3.67 2.90
CA LEU A 158 -14.38 2.30 3.36
C LEU A 158 -13.72 2.11 4.73
N TYR A 159 -12.49 2.60 4.86
CA TYR A 159 -11.75 2.55 6.12
C TYR A 159 -12.38 3.41 7.23
N LEU A 160 -12.78 4.65 6.93
CA LEU A 160 -13.46 5.51 7.92
C LEU A 160 -14.78 4.89 8.37
N SER A 161 -15.55 4.31 7.46
CA SER A 161 -16.82 3.64 7.76
C SER A 161 -16.60 2.40 8.63
N PHE A 162 -15.59 1.59 8.33
CA PHE A 162 -15.16 0.46 9.16
C PHE A 162 -14.82 0.92 10.59
N LEU A 163 -14.00 1.97 10.74
CA LEU A 163 -13.60 2.48 12.05
C LEU A 163 -14.79 3.05 12.85
N LYS A 164 -15.70 3.79 12.20
CA LYS A 164 -16.92 4.30 12.86
C LYS A 164 -17.81 3.16 13.36
N LYS A 165 -17.98 2.12 12.54
CA LYS A 165 -18.73 0.92 12.93
C LYS A 165 -18.06 0.21 14.12
N ALA A 166 -16.74 0.10 14.11
CA ALA A 166 -15.98 -0.53 15.19
C ALA A 166 -16.04 0.29 16.50
N ALA A 167 -16.05 1.63 16.43
CA ALA A 167 -16.21 2.48 17.60
C ALA A 167 -17.57 2.26 18.29
N GLY A 168 -18.64 2.06 17.51
CA GLY A 168 -19.96 1.66 18.03
C GLY A 168 -20.68 2.69 18.90
N THR A 169 -20.12 3.89 19.09
CA THR A 169 -20.67 4.95 19.93
C THR A 169 -20.22 6.34 19.47
N SER A 170 -20.89 7.38 19.97
CA SER A 170 -20.49 8.77 19.76
C SER A 170 -19.48 9.23 20.81
N PHE A 171 -18.61 10.15 20.42
CA PHE A 171 -17.66 10.87 21.26
C PHE A 171 -18.15 12.28 21.62
N THR A 172 -19.46 12.53 21.52
CA THR A 172 -20.08 13.81 21.90
C THR A 172 -19.73 14.18 23.34
N GLY A 173 -19.28 15.42 23.55
CA GLY A 173 -18.85 15.93 24.86
C GLY A 173 -17.35 15.74 25.14
N MET A 174 -16.64 14.96 24.33
CA MET A 174 -15.18 14.81 24.44
C MET A 174 -14.44 15.97 23.75
N ARG A 175 -13.32 16.39 24.34
CA ARG A 175 -12.30 17.23 23.70
C ARG A 175 -11.06 16.39 23.47
N VAL A 176 -10.56 16.37 22.24
CA VAL A 176 -9.45 15.52 21.81
C VAL A 176 -8.42 16.37 21.10
N VAL A 177 -7.15 16.26 21.50
CA VAL A 177 -6.00 16.86 20.81
C VAL A 177 -5.29 15.75 20.03
N LEU A 178 -4.99 16.00 18.76
CA LEU A 178 -4.39 15.01 17.86
C LEU A 178 -3.09 15.54 17.25
N ASP A 179 -1.96 14.92 17.58
CA ASP A 179 -0.75 15.03 16.76
C ASP A 179 -0.77 13.91 15.71
N CYS A 180 -0.82 14.29 14.43
CA CYS A 180 -0.83 13.35 13.31
C CYS A 180 0.56 13.16 12.67
N ALA A 181 1.63 13.67 13.30
CA ALA A 181 3.02 13.56 12.88
C ALA A 181 3.31 14.02 11.44
N ASN A 182 2.48 14.92 10.89
CA ASN A 182 2.45 15.25 9.46
C ASN A 182 2.38 14.02 8.52
N GLY A 183 1.92 12.89 9.05
CA GLY A 183 1.95 11.58 8.41
C GLY A 183 0.62 11.19 7.79
N ALA A 184 0.47 9.90 7.48
CA ALA A 184 -0.68 9.39 6.73
C ALA A 184 -2.06 9.63 7.38
N ALA A 185 -2.12 9.82 8.70
CA ALA A 185 -3.36 10.04 9.43
C ALA A 185 -3.85 11.49 9.42
N TYR A 186 -3.08 12.46 8.90
CA TYR A 186 -3.34 13.90 9.06
C TYR A 186 -4.73 14.38 8.62
N ARG A 187 -5.33 13.75 7.61
CA ARG A 187 -6.73 14.02 7.23
C ARG A 187 -7.72 13.06 7.88
N LEU A 188 -7.34 11.79 8.02
CA LEU A 188 -8.24 10.72 8.44
C LEU A 188 -8.59 10.79 9.92
N ALA A 189 -7.60 10.97 10.79
CA ALA A 189 -7.84 10.98 12.23
C ALA A 189 -8.68 12.18 12.68
N PRO A 190 -8.37 13.44 12.32
CA PRO A 190 -9.20 14.57 12.73
C PRO A 190 -10.63 14.46 12.19
N ARG A 191 -10.79 13.96 10.97
CA ARG A 191 -12.11 13.73 10.37
C ARG A 191 -12.90 12.66 11.12
N LEU A 192 -12.30 11.50 11.39
CA LEU A 192 -12.96 10.40 12.10
C LEU A 192 -13.49 10.85 13.47
N PHE A 193 -12.66 11.50 14.26
CA PHE A 193 -13.06 11.94 15.61
C PHE A 193 -14.15 13.02 15.57
N ARG A 194 -14.10 13.95 14.61
CA ARG A 194 -15.16 14.95 14.39
C ARG A 194 -16.47 14.30 13.96
N GLU A 195 -16.43 13.34 13.03
CA GLU A 195 -17.62 12.61 12.59
C GLU A 195 -18.25 11.76 13.71
N LEU A 196 -17.46 11.31 14.68
CA LEU A 196 -17.96 10.63 15.88
C LEU A 196 -18.50 11.60 16.94
N GLY A 197 -18.32 12.93 16.77
CA GLY A 197 -18.90 13.97 17.64
C GLY A 197 -17.92 14.63 18.62
N ALA A 198 -16.63 14.29 18.58
CA ALA A 198 -15.63 14.94 19.43
C ALA A 198 -15.31 16.37 18.94
N ARG A 199 -14.94 17.25 19.88
CA ARG A 199 -14.26 18.53 19.56
C ARG A 199 -12.78 18.26 19.38
N VAL A 200 -12.24 18.55 18.20
CA VAL A 200 -10.87 18.16 17.81
C VAL A 200 -9.99 19.37 17.54
N GLU A 201 -8.86 19.43 18.24
CA GLU A 201 -7.71 20.31 17.97
C GLU A 201 -6.58 19.47 17.36
N VAL A 202 -5.90 20.03 16.35
CA VAL A 202 -4.80 19.39 15.59
C VAL A 202 -3.61 20.31 15.61
#